data_AF-G9YRU2-F1
#
_entry.id   AF-G9YRU2-F1
#
_cell.length_a   1.000
_cell.length_b   1.000
_cell.length_c   1.000
_cell.angle_alpha   90.00
_cell.angle_beta   90.00
_cell.angle_gamma   90.00
#
_symmetry.space_group_name_H-M   'P 1'
#
loop_
_entity.id
_entity.type
_entity.pdbx_description
1 polymer ?
#
loop_
_entity_poly.entity_id
_entity_poly.type
_entity_poly.pdbx_seq_one_letter_code
_entity_poly.pdbx_strand_id
1 'polypeptide(L)'
;MKRYRDAARRLTMTIDEIAAATLAEAREYYQDGGRYIYEGRAYTLRRYIDRDAHGNAVEVAQFVGIDGYNLFTDPARLGTFLPDVASDGQEITRF
;
A
#
# COMPACT_ATOMS: atom_id res chain seq x y z
N MET A 1 -8.61 15.50 -6.98
CA MET A 1 -9.65 14.46 -7.14
C MET A 1 -8.94 13.12 -7.12
N LYS A 2 -9.41 12.15 -6.32
CA LYS A 2 -8.79 10.81 -6.28
C LYS A 2 -9.16 10.03 -7.54
N ARG A 3 -8.24 9.24 -8.08
CA ARG A 3 -8.45 8.33 -9.20
C ARG A 3 -9.48 7.26 -8.83
N TYR A 4 -10.11 6.70 -9.88
CA TYR A 4 -11.09 5.62 -9.77
C TYR A 4 -12.32 5.98 -8.93
N ARG A 5 -12.64 7.26 -8.81
CA ARG A 5 -13.85 7.75 -8.15
C ARG A 5 -14.69 8.61 -9.08
N ASP A 6 -16.00 8.42 -8.97
CA ASP A 6 -16.97 9.29 -9.65
C ASP A 6 -17.16 10.63 -8.89
N ALA A 7 -17.98 11.51 -9.44
CA ALA A 7 -18.30 12.80 -8.83
C ALA A 7 -18.96 12.67 -7.44
N ALA A 8 -19.57 11.52 -7.14
CA ALA A 8 -20.16 11.21 -5.84
C ALA A 8 -19.16 10.51 -4.88
N ARG A 9 -17.87 10.44 -5.24
CA ARG A 9 -16.76 9.79 -4.52
C ARG A 9 -16.86 8.27 -4.39
N ARG A 10 -17.73 7.63 -5.17
CA ARG A 10 -17.89 6.16 -5.22
C ARG A 10 -16.83 5.57 -6.13
N LEU A 11 -16.38 4.36 -5.84
CA LEU A 11 -15.41 3.68 -6.70
C LEU A 11 -16.06 3.35 -8.05
N THR A 12 -15.36 3.63 -9.13
CA THR A 12 -15.81 3.32 -10.51
C THR A 12 -15.50 1.89 -10.94
N MET A 13 -14.75 1.16 -10.11
CA MET A 13 -14.31 -0.23 -10.30
C MET A 13 -14.05 -0.86 -8.92
N THR A 14 -13.88 -2.18 -8.87
CA THR A 14 -13.60 -2.89 -7.62
C THR A 14 -12.20 -2.60 -7.10
N ILE A 15 -11.97 -2.84 -5.80
CA ILE A 15 -10.65 -2.68 -5.19
C ILE A 15 -9.60 -3.59 -5.85
N ASP A 16 -9.97 -4.80 -6.23
CA ASP A 16 -9.05 -5.74 -6.89
C ASP A 16 -8.67 -5.27 -8.29
N GLU A 17 -9.60 -4.68 -9.05
CA GLU A 17 -9.31 -4.06 -10.35
C GLU A 17 -8.38 -2.84 -10.20
N ILE A 18 -8.59 -2.01 -9.18
CA ILE A 18 -7.72 -0.87 -8.89
C ILE A 18 -6.32 -1.36 -8.54
N ALA A 19 -6.21 -2.34 -7.65
CA ALA A 19 -4.95 -2.93 -7.24
C ALA A 19 -4.16 -3.46 -8.45
N ALA A 20 -4.83 -4.18 -9.36
CA ALA A 20 -4.22 -4.66 -10.60
C ALA A 20 -3.78 -3.50 -11.52
N ALA A 21 -4.63 -2.48 -11.71
CA ALA A 21 -4.35 -1.34 -12.58
C ALA A 21 -3.21 -0.44 -12.07
N THR A 22 -2.97 -0.43 -10.75
CA THR A 22 -1.97 0.43 -10.09
C THR A 22 -0.73 -0.34 -9.66
N LEU A 23 -0.64 -1.65 -9.93
CA LEU A 23 0.44 -2.50 -9.42
C LEU A 23 1.85 -2.04 -9.84
N ALA A 24 2.02 -1.66 -11.10
CA ALA A 24 3.32 -1.20 -11.61
C ALA A 24 3.76 0.11 -10.92
N GLU A 25 2.86 1.08 -10.87
CA GLU A 25 3.06 2.37 -10.21
C GLU A 25 3.36 2.20 -8.71
N ALA A 26 2.63 1.30 -8.04
CA ALA A 26 2.85 0.99 -6.64
C ALA A 26 4.25 0.43 -6.38
N ARG A 27 4.78 -0.41 -7.28
CA ARG A 27 6.15 -0.95 -7.16
C ARG A 27 7.22 0.12 -7.34
N GLU A 28 6.97 1.10 -8.20
CA GLU A 28 7.89 2.24 -8.39
C GLU A 28 7.86 3.18 -7.18
N TYR A 29 6.68 3.41 -6.61
CA TYR A 29 6.48 4.30 -5.46
C TYR A 29 6.94 3.70 -4.13
N TYR A 30 6.58 2.44 -3.87
CA TYR A 30 6.85 1.70 -2.61
C TYR A 30 8.09 0.81 -2.73
N GLN A 31 9.25 1.43 -2.51
CA GLN A 31 10.57 0.80 -2.61
C GLN A 31 11.01 0.24 -1.26
N ASP A 32 11.63 -0.94 -1.28
CA ASP A 32 12.23 -1.52 -0.07
C ASP A 32 13.26 -0.57 0.56
N GLY A 33 13.24 -0.44 1.89
CA GLY A 33 14.02 0.54 2.64
C GLY A 33 13.51 1.99 2.53
N GLY A 34 12.47 2.26 1.74
CA GLY A 34 11.84 3.57 1.64
C GLY A 34 11.16 4.00 2.94
N ARG A 35 11.09 5.31 3.17
CA ARG A 35 10.42 5.91 4.34
C ARG A 35 9.09 6.52 3.94
N TYR A 36 8.07 6.20 4.71
CA TYR A 36 6.68 6.57 4.42
C TYR A 36 5.97 7.06 5.67
N ILE A 37 4.91 7.86 5.49
CA ILE A 37 4.05 8.38 6.53
C ILE A 37 2.65 7.78 6.36
N TYR A 38 2.08 7.31 7.46
CA TYR A 38 0.68 6.92 7.55
C TYR A 38 0.12 7.33 8.91
N GLU A 39 -1.03 7.99 8.92
CA GLU A 39 -1.67 8.54 10.13
C GLU A 39 -0.69 9.33 11.04
N GLY A 40 0.18 10.13 10.43
CA GLY A 40 1.17 10.96 11.13
C GLY A 40 2.37 10.20 11.72
N ARG A 41 2.49 8.90 11.45
CA ARG A 41 3.62 8.06 11.91
C ARG A 41 4.56 7.72 10.76
N ALA A 42 5.86 7.75 11.03
CA ALA A 42 6.89 7.39 10.06
C ALA A 42 7.21 5.89 10.13
N TYR A 43 7.27 5.26 8.97
CA TYR A 43 7.57 3.85 8.79
C TYR A 43 8.70 3.66 7.78
N THR A 44 9.49 2.60 7.96
CA THR A 44 10.40 2.08 6.94
C THR A 44 9.78 0.83 6.31
N LEU A 45 9.63 0.82 4.98
CA LEU A 45 9.15 -0.36 4.27
C LEU A 45 10.24 -1.44 4.25
N ARG A 46 9.84 -2.67 4.56
CA ARG A 46 10.60 -3.90 4.40
C ARG A 46 9.82 -4.83 3.49
N ARG A 47 10.47 -5.35 2.45
CA ARG A 47 9.93 -6.36 1.54
C ARG A 47 10.74 -7.65 1.65
N TYR A 48 10.07 -8.76 1.87
CA TYR A 48 10.70 -10.07 1.99
C TYR A 48 9.76 -11.19 1.59
N ILE A 49 10.31 -12.38 1.37
CA ILE A 49 9.53 -13.61 1.15
C ILE A 49 9.37 -14.34 2.48
N ASP A 50 8.14 -14.67 2.82
CA ASP A 50 7.79 -15.53 3.96
C ASP A 50 6.92 -16.70 3.50
N ARG A 51 6.42 -17.50 4.42
CA ARG A 51 5.49 -18.60 4.15
C ARG A 51 4.10 -18.28 4.69
N ASP A 52 3.08 -18.50 3.88
CA ASP A 52 1.70 -18.45 4.33
C ASP A 52 1.36 -19.65 5.25
N ALA A 53 0.12 -19.71 5.74
CA ALA A 53 -0.37 -20.79 6.61
C ALA A 53 -0.31 -22.19 5.96
N HIS A 54 -0.17 -22.27 4.63
CA HIS A 54 -0.05 -23.50 3.86
C HIS A 54 1.39 -23.82 3.47
N GLY A 55 2.36 -22.98 3.87
CA GLY A 55 3.77 -23.15 3.57
C GLY A 55 4.20 -22.60 2.21
N ASN A 56 3.34 -21.91 1.48
CA ASN A 56 3.68 -21.33 0.18
C ASN A 56 4.47 -20.05 0.37
N ALA A 57 5.49 -19.86 -0.48
CA ALA A 57 6.27 -18.62 -0.50
C ALA A 57 5.38 -17.45 -0.94
N VAL A 58 5.28 -16.41 -0.10
CA VAL A 58 4.53 -15.19 -0.36
C VAL A 58 5.40 -13.97 -0.11
N GLU A 59 5.27 -12.95 -0.95
CA GLU A 59 5.91 -11.66 -0.72
C GLU A 59 5.11 -10.88 0.34
N VAL A 60 5.81 -10.29 1.29
CA VAL A 60 5.25 -9.47 2.37
C VAL A 60 5.76 -8.05 2.22
N ALA A 61 4.85 -7.07 2.30
CA ALA A 61 5.20 -5.67 2.49
C ALA A 61 4.89 -5.27 3.94
N GLN A 62 5.94 -5.01 4.71
CA GLN A 62 5.86 -4.62 6.12
C GLN A 62 6.38 -3.19 6.30
N PHE A 63 5.54 -2.29 6.78
CA PHE A 63 5.93 -0.95 7.20
C PHE A 63 6.26 -0.98 8.69
N VAL A 64 7.54 -0.80 9.03
CA VAL A 64 8.06 -0.87 10.40
C VAL A 64 8.20 0.54 10.97
N GLY A 65 7.39 0.85 11.99
CA GLY A 65 7.43 2.10 12.74
C GLY A 65 8.54 2.09 13.79
N ILE A 66 9.07 3.27 14.11
CA ILE A 66 10.14 3.39 15.13
C ILE A 66 9.62 3.07 16.54
N ASP A 67 8.32 3.21 16.73
CA ASP A 67 7.56 3.04 17.96
C ASP A 67 7.06 1.59 18.15
N GLY A 68 7.49 0.67 17.29
CA GLY A 68 7.11 -0.75 17.33
C GLY A 68 5.79 -1.07 16.64
N TYR A 69 5.09 -0.08 16.08
CA TYR A 69 3.90 -0.35 15.26
C TYR A 69 4.30 -0.90 13.90
N ASN A 70 3.52 -1.86 13.41
CA ASN A 70 3.76 -2.50 12.14
C ASN A 70 2.46 -2.51 11.32
N LEU A 71 2.57 -2.13 10.05
CA LEU A 71 1.50 -2.33 9.07
C LEU A 71 1.93 -3.41 8.11
N PHE A 72 1.03 -4.34 7.84
CA PHE A 72 1.24 -5.41 6.88
C PHE A 72 0.21 -5.26 5.76
N THR A 73 0.67 -5.43 4.53
CA THR A 73 -0.21 -5.52 3.38
C THR A 73 0.35 -6.51 2.37
N ASP A 74 -0.55 -7.08 1.59
CA ASP A 74 -0.18 -7.78 0.37
C ASP A 74 0.46 -6.76 -0.59
N PRO A 75 1.68 -7.02 -1.10
CA PRO A 75 2.32 -6.20 -2.11
C PRO A 75 1.45 -5.93 -3.36
N ALA A 76 0.59 -6.87 -3.74
CA ALA A 76 -0.33 -6.72 -4.86
C ALA A 76 -1.39 -5.64 -4.61
N ARG A 77 -1.67 -5.30 -3.35
CA ARG A 77 -2.68 -4.30 -2.94
C ARG A 77 -2.12 -2.91 -2.64
N LEU A 78 -0.80 -2.75 -2.65
CA LEU A 78 -0.13 -1.49 -2.31
C LEU A 78 -0.64 -0.29 -3.12
N GLY A 79 -1.00 -0.50 -4.38
CA GLY A 79 -1.48 0.57 -5.25
C GLY A 79 -2.78 1.23 -4.79
N THR A 80 -3.57 0.55 -3.95
CA THR A 80 -4.79 1.11 -3.37
C THR A 80 -4.53 2.15 -2.28
N PHE A 81 -3.28 2.23 -1.78
CA PHE A 81 -2.82 3.18 -0.77
C PHE A 81 -2.07 4.39 -1.37
N LEU A 82 -1.92 4.45 -2.70
CA LEU A 82 -1.25 5.58 -3.36
C LEU A 82 -1.96 6.91 -3.05
N PRO A 83 -1.22 8.04 -2.95
CA PRO A 83 -1.79 9.32 -2.52
C PRO A 83 -2.94 9.84 -3.37
N ASP A 84 -2.94 9.55 -4.66
CA ASP A 84 -3.98 9.93 -5.60
C ASP A 84 -5.07 8.85 -5.78
N VAL A 85 -4.94 7.67 -5.17
CA VAL A 85 -5.89 6.55 -5.27
C VAL A 85 -6.68 6.36 -3.98
N ALA A 86 -6.00 6.33 -2.84
CA ALA A 86 -6.58 6.07 -1.53
C ALA A 86 -7.66 7.09 -1.15
N SER A 87 -8.59 6.71 -0.27
CA SER A 87 -9.47 7.69 0.38
C SER A 87 -8.63 8.71 1.16
N ASP A 88 -9.14 9.93 1.32
CA ASP A 88 -8.44 10.98 2.08
C ASP A 88 -8.06 10.48 3.50
N GLY A 89 -6.78 10.64 3.86
CA GLY A 89 -6.24 10.19 5.15
C GLY A 89 -5.89 8.70 5.21
N GLN A 90 -6.20 7.91 4.18
CA GLN A 90 -5.81 6.51 4.07
C GLN A 90 -4.57 6.31 3.18
N GLU A 91 -4.04 7.38 2.59
CA GLU A 91 -2.82 7.32 1.81
C GLU A 91 -1.57 7.01 2.65
N ILE A 92 -0.69 6.19 2.10
CA ILE A 92 0.68 6.01 2.62
C ILE A 92 1.60 6.85 1.75
N THR A 93 2.06 7.98 2.27
CA THR A 93 2.85 8.98 1.51
C THR A 93 4.34 8.80 1.77
N ARG A 94 5.18 9.16 0.81
CA ARG A 94 6.64 9.19 1.00
C ARG A 94 7.03 10.34 1.94
N PHE A 95 8.00 10.09 2.83
CA PHE A 95 8.59 11.12 3.70
C PHE A 95 9.38 12.17 2.89
#